data_AF-A0A372QXM9-F1
#
_entry.id   AF-A0A372QXM9-F1
#
_cell.length_a   1.000
_cell.length_b   1.000
_cell.length_c   1.000
_cell.angle_alpha   90.00
_cell.angle_beta   90.00
_cell.angle_gamma   90.00
#
_symmetry.space_group_name_H-M   'P 1'
#
loop_
_entity.id
_entity.type
_entity.pdbx_description
1 polymer ?
#
loop_
_entity_poly.entity_id
_entity_poly.type
_entity_poly.pdbx_seq_one_letter_code
_entity_poly.pdbx_strand_id
1 'polypeptide(L)'
;MINIINTSFASEVDDKIKRAYRHIVQRYNHKNNKDKRKKIWLFGFSRGAYTVRCVAGMIRNCGILKYDNEVLINRAYDLYRNRDPNYNPNGQESENFRLSFSHSLEESTIKFLGLWDTIGAHGLP
;
A
#
# COMPACT_ATOMS: atom_id res chain seq x y z
N MET A 1 23.09 15.57 -16.34
CA MET A 1 23.63 14.42 -15.58
C MET A 1 22.43 13.74 -14.91
N ILE A 2 21.97 12.61 -15.46
CA ILE A 2 20.80 11.89 -14.94
C ILE A 2 21.24 11.10 -13.71
N ASN A 3 20.59 11.32 -12.56
CA ASN A 3 20.91 10.69 -11.28
C ASN A 3 20.54 9.18 -11.29
N ILE A 4 21.39 8.35 -11.90
CA ILE A 4 21.19 6.88 -11.98
C ILE A 4 21.05 6.26 -10.57
N ILE A 5 21.78 6.79 -9.58
CA ILE A 5 21.74 6.30 -8.20
C ILE A 5 20.38 6.58 -7.53
N ASN A 6 19.82 7.77 -7.72
CA ASN A 6 18.52 8.12 -7.12
C ASN A 6 17.39 7.30 -7.75
N THR A 7 17.45 7.06 -9.06
CA THR A 7 16.48 6.20 -9.74
C THR A 7 16.56 4.75 -9.26
N SER A 8 17.77 4.21 -9.09
CA SER A 8 17.98 2.84 -8.56
C SER A 8 17.52 2.69 -7.11
N PHE A 9 17.69 3.72 -6.29
CA PHE A 9 17.21 3.68 -4.91
C PHE A 9 15.69 3.81 -4.85
N ALA A 10 15.10 4.68 -5.68
CA ALA A 10 13.65 4.82 -5.79
C ALA A 10 12.99 3.51 -6.24
N SER A 11 13.53 2.82 -7.25
CA SER A 11 12.98 1.53 -7.69
C SER A 11 13.07 0.46 -6.59
N GLU A 12 14.15 0.42 -5.82
CA GLU A 12 14.29 -0.52 -4.70
C GLU A 12 13.25 -0.25 -3.58
N VAL A 13 12.97 1.02 -3.29
CA VAL A 13 11.95 1.42 -2.32
C VAL A 13 10.56 1.07 -2.82
N ASP A 14 10.26 1.33 -4.09
CA ASP A 14 9.00 0.98 -4.74
C ASP A 14 8.76 -0.54 -4.69
N ASP A 15 9.78 -1.33 -4.93
CA ASP A 15 9.72 -2.80 -4.83
C ASP A 15 9.53 -3.27 -3.39
N LYS A 16 10.13 -2.59 -2.40
CA LYS A 16 9.86 -2.88 -0.97
C LYS A 16 8.39 -2.59 -0.62
N ILE A 17 7.83 -1.48 -1.10
CA ILE A 17 6.43 -1.12 -0.87
C ILE A 17 5.49 -2.15 -1.51
N LYS A 18 5.69 -2.47 -2.80
CA LYS A 18 4.88 -3.46 -3.52
C LYS A 18 4.93 -4.84 -2.86
N ARG A 19 6.12 -5.31 -2.47
CA ARG A 19 6.28 -6.59 -1.76
C ARG A 19 5.58 -6.61 -0.41
N ALA A 20 5.69 -5.54 0.37
CA ALA A 20 5.02 -5.44 1.66
C ALA A 20 3.48 -5.45 1.50
N TYR A 21 2.95 -4.68 0.55
CA TYR A 21 1.52 -4.69 0.23
C TYR A 21 1.05 -6.07 -0.24
N ARG A 22 1.78 -6.71 -1.16
CA ARG A 22 1.49 -8.08 -1.65
C ARG A 22 1.47 -9.10 -0.52
N HIS A 23 2.39 -9.00 0.44
CA HIS A 23 2.42 -9.88 1.60
C HIS A 23 1.15 -9.77 2.45
N ILE A 24 0.63 -8.55 2.63
CA ILE A 24 -0.64 -8.32 3.32
C ILE A 24 -1.80 -8.95 2.54
N VAL A 25 -1.85 -8.76 1.22
CA VAL A 25 -2.87 -9.37 0.34
C VAL A 25 -2.87 -10.89 0.48
N GLN A 26 -1.70 -11.53 0.39
CA GLN A 26 -1.55 -12.98 0.56
C GLN A 26 -2.05 -13.45 1.93
N ARG A 27 -1.64 -12.76 3.00
CA ARG A 27 -2.03 -13.14 4.36
C ARG A 27 -3.53 -12.92 4.61
N TYR A 28 -4.10 -11.85 4.07
CA TYR A 28 -5.52 -11.55 4.18
C TYR A 28 -6.38 -12.58 3.44
N ASN A 29 -5.89 -13.09 2.30
CA ASN A 29 -6.60 -14.07 1.45
C ASN A 29 -6.31 -15.53 1.83
N HIS A 30 -5.41 -15.79 2.78
CA HIS A 30 -5.04 -17.14 3.17
C HIS A 30 -6.24 -17.94 3.68
N LYS A 31 -6.41 -19.19 3.22
CA LYS A 31 -7.57 -20.05 3.52
C LYS A 31 -7.86 -20.18 5.02
N ASN A 32 -6.81 -20.31 5.85
CA ASN A 32 -6.93 -20.41 7.31
C ASN A 32 -7.49 -19.15 8.01
N ASN A 33 -7.69 -18.06 7.26
CA ASN A 33 -8.26 -16.81 7.74
C ASN A 33 -9.65 -16.52 7.13
N LYS A 34 -10.24 -17.42 6.33
CA LYS A 34 -11.49 -17.17 5.60
C LYS A 34 -12.63 -16.74 6.53
N ASP A 35 -12.81 -17.46 7.64
CA ASP A 35 -13.91 -17.23 8.59
C ASP A 35 -13.48 -16.43 9.83
N LYS A 36 -12.26 -15.86 9.81
CA LYS A 36 -11.73 -15.08 10.93
C LYS A 36 -11.94 -13.61 10.68
N ARG A 37 -12.25 -12.85 11.74
CA ARG A 37 -12.22 -11.39 11.68
C ARG A 37 -10.78 -10.93 11.46
N LYS A 38 -10.51 -10.35 10.29
CA LYS A 38 -9.19 -9.87 9.90
C LYS A 38 -8.96 -8.49 10.50
N LYS A 39 -7.78 -8.27 11.08
CA LYS A 39 -7.36 -6.98 11.64
C LYS A 39 -5.97 -6.69 11.13
N ILE A 40 -5.77 -5.50 10.56
CA ILE A 40 -4.47 -5.09 10.03
C ILE A 40 -3.80 -4.17 11.05
N TRP A 41 -2.59 -4.53 11.45
CA TRP A 41 -1.74 -3.75 12.35
C TRP A 41 -0.42 -3.51 11.64
N LEU A 42 -0.03 -2.26 11.56
CA LEU A 42 1.16 -1.85 10.84
C LEU A 42 2.15 -1.20 11.81
N PHE A 43 3.40 -1.62 11.73
CA PHE A 43 4.49 -1.13 12.57
C PHE A 43 5.68 -0.77 11.70
N GLY A 44 6.23 0.42 11.91
CA GLY A 44 7.41 0.90 11.17
C GLY A 44 8.36 1.66 12.08
N PHE A 45 9.66 1.48 11.85
CA PHE A 45 10.73 2.15 12.58
C PHE A 45 11.72 2.79 11.60
N SER A 46 12.16 4.03 11.87
CA SER A 46 13.14 4.75 11.05
C SER A 46 12.76 4.74 9.56
N ARG A 47 13.65 4.32 8.66
CA ARG A 47 13.39 4.17 7.22
C ARG A 47 12.22 3.23 6.90
N GLY A 48 11.97 2.22 7.73
CA GLY A 48 10.84 1.30 7.56
C GLY A 48 9.48 1.98 7.77
N ALA A 49 9.44 3.06 8.56
CA ALA A 49 8.22 3.82 8.74
C ALA A 49 7.73 4.49 7.45
N TYR A 50 8.64 4.89 6.55
CA TYR A 50 8.25 5.39 5.22
C TYR A 50 7.50 4.33 4.41
N THR A 51 8.07 3.13 4.29
CA THR A 51 7.44 2.00 3.59
C THR A 51 6.06 1.70 4.17
N VAL A 52 5.93 1.71 5.50
CA VAL A 52 4.66 1.41 6.17
C VAL A 52 3.62 2.50 5.93
N ARG A 53 4.00 3.78 5.89
CA ARG A 53 3.09 4.87 5.48
C ARG A 53 2.61 4.69 4.05
N CYS A 54 3.51 4.35 3.12
CA CYS A 54 3.13 4.08 1.73
C CYS A 54 2.16 2.90 1.63
N VAL A 55 2.43 1.80 2.34
CA VAL A 55 1.52 0.64 2.38
C VAL A 55 0.17 1.03 2.98
N ALA A 56 0.12 1.80 4.06
CA ALA A 56 -1.14 2.31 4.60
C ALA A 56 -1.91 3.18 3.58
N GLY A 57 -1.19 4.02 2.84
CA GLY A 57 -1.72 4.80 1.73
C GLY A 57 -2.29 3.93 0.60
N MET A 58 -1.57 2.87 0.20
CA MET A 58 -2.04 1.90 -0.78
C MET A 58 -3.31 1.17 -0.30
N ILE A 59 -3.36 0.74 0.96
CA ILE A 59 -4.56 0.09 1.52
C ILE A 59 -5.74 1.05 1.49
N ARG A 60 -5.53 2.32 1.83
CA ARG A 60 -6.58 3.35 1.76
C ARG A 60 -7.04 3.60 0.33
N ASN A 61 -6.11 3.67 -0.62
CA ASN A 61 -6.43 4.05 -2.00
C ASN A 61 -7.02 2.87 -2.79
N CYS A 62 -6.39 1.70 -2.70
CA CYS A 62 -6.66 0.55 -3.56
C CYS A 62 -7.40 -0.56 -2.82
N GLY A 63 -7.56 -0.50 -1.50
CA GLY A 63 -8.11 -1.58 -0.68
C GLY A 63 -7.13 -2.75 -0.50
N ILE A 64 -7.62 -3.89 0.00
CA ILE A 64 -6.88 -5.15 -0.03
C ILE A 64 -7.41 -6.00 -1.19
N LEU A 65 -6.55 -6.33 -2.15
CA LEU A 65 -6.94 -7.11 -3.33
C LEU A 65 -7.50 -8.49 -2.95
N LYS A 66 -8.49 -8.96 -3.71
CA LYS A 66 -9.05 -10.32 -3.60
C LYS A 66 -8.11 -11.39 -4.15
N TYR A 67 -7.21 -11.00 -5.04
CA TYR A 67 -6.31 -11.90 -5.77
C TYR A 67 -4.86 -11.47 -5.60
N ASP A 68 -3.99 -12.44 -5.37
CA ASP A 68 -2.54 -12.24 -5.42
C ASP A 68 -2.05 -12.34 -6.87
N ASN A 69 -2.02 -11.22 -7.58
CA ASN A 69 -1.61 -11.13 -8.97
C ASN A 69 -0.63 -9.97 -9.15
N GLU A 70 0.53 -10.22 -9.76
CA GLU A 70 1.60 -9.22 -9.88
C GLU A 70 1.19 -8.00 -10.71
N VAL A 71 0.48 -8.21 -11.83
CA VAL A 71 -0.04 -7.13 -12.67
C VAL A 71 -1.00 -6.25 -11.87
N LEU A 72 -1.85 -6.86 -11.06
CA LEU A 72 -2.81 -6.15 -10.22
C LEU A 72 -2.13 -5.39 -9.06
N ILE A 73 -1.06 -5.96 -8.48
CA ILE A 73 -0.23 -5.29 -7.48
C ILE A 73 0.45 -4.06 -8.07
N ASN A 74 1.03 -4.17 -9.27
CA ASN A 74 1.63 -3.04 -9.97
C ASN A 74 0.58 -1.98 -10.31
N ARG A 75 -0.59 -2.38 -10.83
CA ARG A 75 -1.69 -1.44 -11.10
C ARG A 75 -2.19 -0.73 -9.84
N ALA A 76 -2.29 -1.43 -8.72
CA ALA A 76 -2.63 -0.81 -7.43
C ALA A 76 -1.55 0.20 -7.00
N TYR A 77 -0.27 -0.11 -7.23
CA TYR A 77 0.82 0.82 -6.95
C TYR A 77 0.78 2.06 -7.85
N ASP A 78 0.55 1.88 -9.14
CA ASP A 78 0.45 2.99 -10.11
C ASP A 78 -0.73 3.91 -9.78
N LEU A 79 -1.89 3.33 -9.42
CA LEU A 79 -3.04 4.08 -8.94
C LEU A 79 -2.72 4.86 -7.66
N TYR A 80 -1.96 4.28 -6.73
CA TYR A 80 -1.49 4.97 -5.52
C TYR A 80 -0.51 6.11 -5.81
N ARG A 81 0.35 5.97 -6.83
CA ARG A 81 1.37 6.96 -7.19
C ARG A 81 0.82 8.10 -8.05
N ASN A 82 -0.30 7.89 -8.73
CA ASN A 82 -0.94 8.91 -9.54
C ASN A 82 -1.33 10.13 -8.68
N ARG A 83 -1.09 11.33 -9.20
CA ARG A 83 -1.32 12.62 -8.53
C ARG A 83 -2.60 13.32 -8.99
N ASP A 84 -3.26 12.77 -10.01
CA ASP A 84 -4.57 13.25 -10.45
C ASP A 84 -5.63 13.02 -9.34
N PRO A 85 -6.45 14.03 -9.00
CA PRO A 85 -7.47 13.92 -7.97
C PRO A 85 -8.44 12.74 -8.12
N ASN A 86 -8.71 12.27 -9.35
CA ASN A 86 -9.56 11.12 -9.61
C ASN A 86 -8.98 9.80 -9.08
N TYR A 87 -7.66 9.75 -8.86
CA TYR A 87 -6.92 8.60 -8.35
C TYR A 87 -6.56 8.75 -6.86
N ASN A 88 -6.99 9.83 -6.21
CA ASN A 88 -6.91 9.93 -4.76
C ASN A 88 -7.88 8.94 -4.10
N PRO A 89 -7.73 8.63 -2.80
CA PRO A 89 -8.57 7.61 -2.15
C PRO A 89 -10.09 7.83 -2.23
N ASN A 90 -10.55 9.07 -2.36
CA ASN A 90 -11.97 9.41 -2.52
C ASN A 90 -12.31 9.80 -3.96
N GLY A 91 -11.42 9.52 -4.92
CA GLY A 91 -11.62 9.76 -6.34
C GLY A 91 -12.29 8.57 -7.01
N GLN A 92 -12.97 8.85 -8.13
CA GLN A 92 -13.79 7.87 -8.83
C GLN A 92 -13.01 6.64 -9.29
N GLU A 93 -11.77 6.81 -9.77
CA GLU A 93 -10.96 5.70 -10.28
C GLU A 93 -10.53 4.77 -9.15
N SER A 94 -10.20 5.31 -7.99
CA SER A 94 -9.84 4.54 -6.80
C SER A 94 -11.04 3.79 -6.22
N GLU A 95 -12.21 4.42 -6.22
CA GLU A 95 -13.47 3.76 -5.84
C GLU A 95 -13.80 2.60 -6.78
N ASN A 96 -13.78 2.84 -8.09
CA ASN A 96 -14.02 1.83 -9.12
C ASN A 96 -13.04 0.66 -9.01
N PHE A 97 -11.76 0.96 -8.79
CA PHE A 97 -10.73 -0.04 -8.58
C PHE A 97 -11.03 -0.90 -7.35
N ARG A 98 -11.36 -0.28 -6.20
CA ARG A 98 -11.68 -1.01 -4.96
C ARG A 98 -12.89 -1.92 -5.13
N LEU A 99 -13.98 -1.41 -5.71
CA LEU A 99 -15.20 -2.18 -5.94
C LEU A 99 -14.92 -3.41 -6.82
N SER A 100 -14.09 -3.24 -7.84
CA SER A 100 -13.78 -4.29 -8.81
C SER A 100 -12.84 -5.36 -8.23
N PHE A 101 -11.79 -4.95 -7.52
CA PHE A 101 -10.63 -5.80 -7.25
C PHE A 101 -10.36 -6.09 -5.78
N SER A 102 -11.02 -5.38 -4.86
CA SER A 102 -10.66 -5.39 -3.43
C SER A 102 -11.81 -5.81 -2.51
N HIS A 103 -11.45 -6.29 -1.32
CA HIS A 103 -12.38 -6.53 -0.22
C HIS A 103 -13.01 -5.22 0.25
N SER A 104 -14.16 -5.30 0.92
CA SER A 104 -14.83 -4.14 1.51
C SER A 104 -13.91 -3.38 2.47
N LEU A 105 -13.99 -2.05 2.47
CA LEU A 105 -13.22 -1.19 3.36
C LEU A 105 -13.57 -1.38 4.83
N GLU A 106 -14.83 -1.77 5.12
CA GLU A 106 -15.28 -2.07 6.48
C GLU A 106 -14.51 -3.24 7.10
N GLU A 107 -14.17 -4.24 6.28
CA GLU A 107 -13.44 -5.43 6.70
C GLU A 107 -11.91 -5.22 6.68
N SER A 108 -11.42 -4.39 5.75
CA SER A 108 -10.00 -4.19 5.48
C SER A 108 -9.39 -2.97 6.18
N THR A 109 -10.05 -2.43 7.21
CA THR A 109 -9.57 -1.26 7.95
C THR A 109 -8.30 -1.56 8.76
N ILE A 110 -7.30 -0.67 8.65
CA ILE A 110 -6.11 -0.65 9.51
C ILE A 110 -6.53 -0.27 10.93
N LYS A 111 -6.28 -1.15 11.90
CA LYS A 111 -6.66 -0.96 13.31
C LYS A 111 -5.61 -0.19 14.11
N PHE A 112 -4.36 -0.29 13.69
CA PHE A 112 -3.27 0.42 14.32
C PHE A 112 -2.16 0.71 13.33
N LEU A 113 -1.60 1.91 13.40
CA LEU A 113 -0.45 2.35 12.63
C LEU A 113 0.56 2.94 13.62
N GLY A 114 1.52 2.12 14.05
CA GLY A 114 2.58 2.51 14.96
C GLY A 114 3.85 2.84 14.22
N LEU A 115 4.24 4.11 14.19
CA LEU A 115 5.42 4.59 13.48
C LEU A 115 6.36 5.27 14.48
N TRP A 116 7.57 4.75 14.62
CA TRP A 116 8.57 5.28 15.55
C TRP A 116 9.80 5.81 14.79
N ASP A 117 10.40 6.86 15.35
CA ASP A 117 11.62 7.49 14.84
C ASP A 117 11.53 7.94 13.38
N THR A 118 10.42 8.58 13.00
CA THR A 118 10.33 9.23 11.69
C THR A 118 10.96 10.60 11.76
N ILE A 119 12.28 10.64 11.90
CA ILE A 119 13.01 11.88 11.64
C ILE A 119 12.76 12.22 10.18
N GLY A 120 12.11 13.35 9.93
CA GLY A 120 12.00 13.90 8.58
C GLY A 120 13.40 14.22 8.09
N ALA A 121 14.01 13.27 7.36
CA ALA A 121 15.08 13.65 6.45
C ALA A 121 14.45 14.64 5.48
N HIS A 122 14.93 15.89 5.55
CA HIS A 122 14.46 17.04 4.79
C HIS A 122 13.81 16.67 3.45
N GLY A 123 12.50 16.93 3.36
CA GLY A 123 11.80 17.16 2.10
C GLY A 123 11.47 15.94 1.24
N LEU A 124 10.47 15.16 1.63
CA LEU A 124 9.54 14.57 0.67
C LEU A 124 8.10 14.64 1.22
N PRO A 125 7.18 15.36 0.54
CA PRO A 125 5.78 15.46 0.91
C PRO A 125 5.01 14.15 0.66
#